data_AF-A0A920DQ12-F1
#
_entry.id   AF-A0A920DQ12-F1
#
_cell.length_a   1.000
_cell.length_b   1.000
_cell.length_c   1.000
_cell.angle_alpha   90.00
_cell.angle_beta   90.00
_cell.angle_gamma   90.00
#
_symmetry.space_group_name_H-M   'P 1'
#
loop_
_entity.id
_entity.type
_entity.pdbx_description
1 polymer ?
#
loop_
_entity_poly.entity_id
_entity_poly.type
_entity_poly.pdbx_seq_one_letter_code
_entity_poly.pdbx_strand_id
1 'polypeptide(L)'
;MSAPTPLGLIAGNGMLPYRIIENLNKSERAVFALGISGEVADEVSANMDAWVGIGQLQLARDLMQEAGVRDVVIVGGVQRPNLTTLELDEGGLWVVERAVSNPARR
;
A
#
# COMPACT_ATOMS: atom_id res chain seq x y z
N MET A 1 -15.18 -24.78 4.85
CA MET A 1 -14.59 -23.50 5.30
C MET A 1 -13.93 -22.88 4.08
N SER A 2 -14.33 -21.68 3.65
CA SER A 2 -13.62 -21.01 2.54
C SER A 2 -12.20 -20.68 2.97
N ALA A 3 -11.23 -20.85 2.08
CA ALA A 3 -9.85 -20.43 2.33
C ALA A 3 -9.82 -18.93 2.70
N PRO A 4 -8.95 -18.50 3.63
CA PRO A 4 -8.85 -17.10 4.02
C PRO A 4 -8.43 -16.25 2.81
N THR A 5 -9.06 -15.08 2.63
CA THR A 5 -8.66 -14.15 1.57
C THR A 5 -7.26 -13.60 1.83
N PRO A 6 -6.49 -13.30 0.78
CA PRO A 6 -5.17 -12.70 0.94
C PRO A 6 -5.24 -11.41 1.77
N LEU A 7 -4.22 -11.18 2.60
CA LEU A 7 -4.01 -9.88 3.24
C LEU A 7 -3.35 -8.95 2.22
N GLY A 8 -3.95 -7.80 1.94
CA GLY A 8 -3.28 -6.73 1.21
C GLY A 8 -2.35 -5.96 2.12
N LEU A 9 -1.09 -5.87 1.77
CA LEU A 9 -0.10 -5.13 2.54
C LEU A 9 0.44 -3.99 1.68
N ILE A 10 0.19 -2.75 2.08
CA ILE A 10 0.80 -1.57 1.46
C ILE A 10 2.08 -1.25 2.23
N ALA A 11 3.23 -1.46 1.58
CA ALA A 11 4.55 -1.32 2.17
C ALA A 11 5.14 0.07 1.92
N GLY A 12 5.35 0.82 3.00
CA GLY A 12 6.25 1.96 3.05
C GLY A 12 7.66 1.57 3.50
N ASN A 13 8.43 2.54 3.98
CA ASN A 13 9.80 2.36 4.44
C ASN A 13 9.90 1.59 5.78
N GLY A 14 11.10 1.10 6.06
CA GLY A 14 11.43 0.32 7.27
C GLY A 14 11.26 -1.19 7.07
N MET A 15 11.65 -1.96 8.10
CA MET A 15 11.73 -3.43 8.00
C MET A 15 10.45 -4.17 8.40
N LEU A 16 9.51 -3.47 9.06
CA LEU A 16 8.27 -4.08 9.54
C LEU A 16 7.40 -4.69 8.42
N PRO A 17 7.20 -4.05 7.25
CA PRO A 17 6.43 -4.64 6.16
C PRO A 17 7.00 -6.00 5.70
N TYR A 18 8.33 -6.07 5.52
CA TYR A 18 9.03 -7.30 5.17
C TYR A 18 8.84 -8.41 6.21
N ARG A 19 8.94 -8.09 7.51
CA ARG A 19 8.73 -9.08 8.57
C ARG A 19 7.31 -9.67 8.56
N ILE A 20 6.32 -8.89 8.18
CA ILE A 20 4.94 -9.38 8.03
C ILE A 20 4.84 -10.34 6.85
N ILE A 21 5.43 -9.99 5.69
CA ILE A 21 5.47 -10.87 4.52
C ILE A 21 6.17 -12.19 4.85
N GLU A 22 7.35 -12.12 5.49
CA GLU A 22 8.12 -13.29 5.91
C GLU A 22 7.32 -14.21 6.85
N ASN A 23 6.53 -13.62 7.76
CA ASN A 23 5.69 -14.38 8.68
C ASN A 23 4.48 -15.01 7.98
N LEU A 24 3.81 -14.27 7.10
CA LEU A 24 2.64 -14.75 6.37
C LEU A 24 2.98 -15.84 5.37
N ASN A 25 4.15 -15.78 4.73
CA ASN A 25 4.68 -16.85 3.87
C ASN A 25 4.91 -18.17 4.62
N LYS A 26 5.01 -18.12 5.96
CA LYS A 26 5.12 -19.31 6.83
C LYS A 26 3.76 -19.71 7.43
N SER A 27 2.68 -19.00 7.07
CA SER A 27 1.33 -19.17 7.59
C SER A 27 0.38 -19.72 6.51
N GLU A 28 -0.84 -20.09 6.89
CA GLU A 28 -1.88 -20.53 5.94
C GLU A 28 -2.57 -19.38 5.19
N ARG A 29 -2.27 -18.11 5.56
CA ARG A 29 -2.87 -16.94 4.92
C ARG A 29 -1.89 -16.32 3.92
N ALA A 30 -2.32 -16.23 2.66
CA ALA A 30 -1.59 -15.52 1.62
C ALA A 30 -1.49 -14.01 1.88
N VAL A 31 -0.45 -13.38 1.34
CA VAL A 31 -0.24 -11.94 1.35
C VAL A 31 -0.10 -11.46 -0.09
N PHE A 32 -0.65 -10.29 -0.39
CA PHE A 32 -0.38 -9.53 -1.62
C PHE A 32 0.30 -8.22 -1.21
N ALA A 33 1.60 -8.12 -1.48
CA ALA A 33 2.45 -7.03 -1.06
C ALA A 33 2.57 -5.96 -2.16
N LEU A 34 2.11 -4.76 -1.86
CA LEU A 34 2.14 -3.60 -2.73
C LEU A 34 3.16 -2.58 -2.21
N GLY A 35 4.26 -2.42 -2.93
CA GLY A 35 5.32 -1.48 -2.57
C GLY A 35 5.02 -0.05 -2.98
N ILE A 36 5.28 0.91 -2.09
CA ILE A 36 5.30 2.33 -2.45
C ILE A 36 6.66 2.65 -3.08
N SER A 37 6.63 3.06 -4.36
CA SER A 37 7.83 3.41 -5.11
C SER A 37 8.62 4.54 -4.42
N GLY A 38 9.92 4.32 -4.22
CA GLY A 38 10.81 5.27 -3.55
C GLY A 38 10.84 5.18 -2.02
N GLU A 39 9.99 4.35 -1.40
CA GLU A 39 9.95 4.15 0.07
C GLU A 39 10.49 2.78 0.48
N VAL A 40 10.20 1.74 -0.30
CA VAL A 40 10.69 0.38 -0.03
C VAL A 40 12.17 0.28 -0.38
N ALA A 41 12.97 -0.25 0.55
CA ALA A 41 14.40 -0.42 0.34
C ALA A 41 14.71 -1.54 -0.69
N ASP A 42 15.76 -1.35 -1.48
CA ASP A 42 16.12 -2.25 -2.58
C ASP A 42 16.33 -3.70 -2.11
N GLU A 43 16.89 -3.90 -0.91
CA GLU A 43 17.18 -5.21 -0.33
C GLU A 43 15.92 -6.05 -0.07
N VAL A 44 14.76 -5.41 0.06
CA VAL A 44 13.47 -6.07 0.31
C VAL A 44 12.47 -5.92 -0.84
N SER A 45 12.84 -5.19 -1.90
CA SER A 45 12.00 -4.90 -3.07
C SER A 45 11.48 -6.16 -3.78
N ALA A 46 12.27 -7.24 -3.81
CA ALA A 46 11.91 -8.52 -4.43
C ALA A 46 10.74 -9.25 -3.73
N ASN A 47 10.32 -8.78 -2.54
CA ASN A 47 9.18 -9.34 -1.81
C ASN A 47 7.84 -8.67 -2.17
N MET A 48 7.84 -7.68 -3.07
CA MET A 48 6.63 -6.99 -3.50
C MET A 48 6.05 -7.66 -4.74
N ASP A 49 4.74 -7.86 -4.77
CA ASP A 49 3.99 -8.41 -5.91
C ASP A 49 3.70 -7.33 -6.96
N ALA A 50 3.54 -6.07 -6.51
CA ALA A 50 3.29 -4.94 -7.38
C ALA A 50 3.78 -3.61 -6.76
N TRP A 51 3.77 -2.55 -7.56
CA TRP A 51 4.29 -1.23 -7.21
C TRP A 51 3.30 -0.13 -7.53
N VAL A 52 3.23 0.87 -6.64
CA VAL A 52 2.44 2.09 -6.83
C VAL A 52 3.19 3.31 -6.34
N GLY A 53 2.94 4.45 -6.97
CA GLY A 53 3.24 5.75 -6.41
C GLY A 53 2.28 6.10 -5.26
N ILE A 54 2.72 6.95 -4.35
CA ILE A 54 1.91 7.43 -3.22
C ILE A 54 0.61 8.13 -3.63
N GLY A 55 0.55 8.71 -4.83
CA GLY A 55 -0.64 9.34 -5.40
C GLY A 55 -1.54 8.41 -6.22
N GLN A 56 -1.20 7.12 -6.31
CA GLN A 56 -1.88 6.15 -7.19
C GLN A 56 -2.82 5.22 -6.42
N LEU A 57 -3.83 5.79 -5.75
CA LEU A 57 -4.77 5.01 -4.94
C LEU A 57 -5.70 4.15 -5.79
N GLN A 58 -6.15 4.65 -6.95
CA GLN A 58 -7.02 3.90 -7.85
C GLN A 58 -6.29 2.65 -8.35
N LEU A 59 -5.03 2.79 -8.78
CA LEU A 59 -4.19 1.65 -9.15
C LEU A 59 -4.01 0.66 -7.99
N ALA A 60 -3.71 1.15 -6.79
CA ALA A 60 -3.58 0.30 -5.59
C ALA A 60 -4.85 -0.50 -5.32
N ARG A 61 -6.02 0.14 -5.43
CA ARG A 61 -7.32 -0.51 -5.26
C ARG A 61 -7.55 -1.60 -6.31
N ASP A 62 -7.27 -1.30 -7.58
CA ASP A 62 -7.55 -2.21 -8.68
C ASP A 62 -6.66 -3.46 -8.60
N LEU A 63 -5.37 -3.30 -8.34
CA LEU A 63 -4.44 -4.42 -8.12
C LEU A 63 -4.85 -5.30 -6.93
N MET A 64 -5.26 -4.69 -5.81
CA MET A 64 -5.74 -5.43 -4.64
C MET A 64 -7.04 -6.19 -4.94
N GLN A 65 -7.95 -5.57 -5.69
CA GLN A 65 -9.22 -6.18 -6.07
C GLN A 65 -9.00 -7.37 -7.02
N GLU A 66 -8.10 -7.24 -7.99
CA GLU A 66 -7.69 -8.32 -8.90
C GLU A 66 -7.03 -9.49 -8.14
N ALA A 67 -6.22 -9.19 -7.12
CA ALA A 67 -5.62 -10.18 -6.22
C ALA A 67 -6.61 -10.82 -5.23
N GLY A 68 -7.90 -10.43 -5.25
CA GLY A 68 -8.93 -10.97 -4.36
C GLY A 68 -8.78 -10.53 -2.90
N VAL A 69 -8.03 -9.46 -2.64
CA VAL A 69 -7.82 -8.89 -1.30
C VAL A 69 -9.12 -8.29 -0.77
N ARG A 70 -9.38 -8.51 0.52
CA ARG A 70 -10.53 -7.94 1.24
C ARG A 70 -10.15 -7.14 2.49
N ASP A 71 -9.02 -7.48 3.09
CA ASP A 71 -8.46 -6.75 4.24
C ASP A 71 -7.14 -6.13 3.81
N VAL A 72 -6.96 -4.86 4.13
CA VAL A 72 -5.74 -4.11 3.81
C VAL A 72 -5.09 -3.62 5.09
N VAL A 73 -3.77 -3.75 5.17
CA VAL A 73 -2.93 -3.11 6.19
C VAL A 73 -1.92 -2.20 5.51
N ILE A 74 -1.71 -1.02 6.08
CA ILE A 74 -0.68 -0.06 5.64
C ILE A 74 0.41 -0.07 6.70
N VAL A 75 1.63 -0.39 6.31
CA VAL A 75 2.74 -0.62 7.23
C VAL A 75 4.00 0.06 6.72
N GLY A 76 4.74 0.67 7.64
CA GLY A 76 5.96 1.40 7.31
C GLY A 76 5.73 2.91 7.26
N GLY A 77 6.84 3.65 7.22
CA GLY A 77 6.80 5.08 7.07
C GLY A 77 6.64 5.49 5.61
N VAL A 78 6.31 6.75 5.40
CA VAL A 78 6.32 7.40 4.09
C VAL A 78 6.96 8.76 4.30
N GLN A 79 7.90 9.15 3.43
CA GLN A 79 8.37 10.52 3.38
C GLN A 79 7.23 11.40 2.86
N ARG A 80 6.93 12.48 3.59
CA ARG A 80 5.82 13.36 3.22
C ARG A 80 6.11 13.95 1.82
N PRO A 81 5.29 13.62 0.81
CA PRO A 81 5.55 14.09 -0.53
C PRO A 81 5.20 15.57 -0.65
N ASN A 82 5.77 16.21 -1.67
CA ASN A 82 5.24 17.49 -2.11
C ASN A 82 3.95 17.24 -2.89
N LEU A 83 2.82 17.62 -2.29
CA LEU A 83 1.49 17.39 -2.87
C LEU A 83 1.27 18.14 -4.20
N THR A 84 2.05 19.19 -4.48
CA THR A 84 1.90 19.94 -5.75
C THR A 84 2.60 19.28 -6.94
N THR A 85 3.56 18.38 -6.70
CA THR A 85 4.31 17.67 -7.74
C THR A 85 3.95 16.19 -7.79
N LEU A 86 2.94 15.78 -7.04
CA LEU A 86 2.54 14.39 -6.94
C LEU A 86 1.74 13.98 -8.19
N GLU A 87 2.13 12.87 -8.81
CA GLU A 87 1.29 12.24 -9.83
C GLU A 87 0.09 11.59 -9.14
N LEU A 88 -1.09 12.14 -9.39
CA LEU A 88 -2.35 11.71 -8.81
C LEU A 88 -3.18 10.98 -9.86
N ASP A 89 -3.66 9.78 -9.53
CA ASP A 89 -4.76 9.16 -10.26
C ASP A 89 -6.12 9.66 -9.74
N GLU A 90 -7.23 9.18 -10.32
CA GLU A 90 -8.58 9.58 -9.92
C GLU A 90 -8.85 9.35 -8.42
N GLY A 91 -8.34 8.23 -7.88
CA GLY A 91 -8.46 7.90 -6.46
C GLY A 91 -7.58 8.78 -5.59
N GLY A 92 -6.36 9.09 -6.04
CA GLY A 92 -5.43 10.00 -5.37
C GLY A 92 -5.99 11.41 -5.28
N LEU A 93 -6.54 11.93 -6.38
CA LEU A 93 -7.19 13.24 -6.43
C LEU A 93 -8.36 13.29 -5.44
N TRP A 94 -9.21 12.26 -5.42
CA TRP A 94 -10.32 12.15 -4.49
C TRP A 94 -9.88 12.20 -3.01
N VAL A 95 -8.74 11.59 -2.65
CA VAL A 95 -8.19 11.66 -1.28
C VAL A 95 -7.72 13.07 -0.96
N VAL A 96 -6.96 13.69 -1.87
CA VAL A 96 -6.41 15.04 -1.67
C VAL A 96 -7.53 16.06 -1.49
N GLU A 97 -8.56 16.02 -2.35
CA GLU A 97 -9.73 16.89 -2.24
C GLU A 97 -10.41 16.77 -0.87
N ARG A 98 -10.60 15.54 -0.37
CA ARG A 98 -11.18 15.29 0.96
C ARG A 98 -10.29 15.78 2.09
N ALA A 99 -8.97 15.60 1.98
CA ALA A 99 -8.02 16.04 2.98
C ALA A 99 -7.96 17.57 3.09
N VAL A 100 -8.09 18.27 1.95
CA VAL A 100 -8.09 19.74 1.88
C VAL A 100 -9.46 20.34 2.27
N SER A 101 -10.57 19.67 1.92
CA SER A 101 -11.93 20.17 2.17
C SER A 101 -12.37 20.09 3.64
N ASN A 102 -11.60 19.44 4.52
CA ASN A 102 -11.94 19.29 5.93
C ASN A 102 -10.96 20.05 6.86
N PRO A 103 -11.17 21.37 7.07
CA PRO A 103 -10.27 22.20 7.88
C PRO A 103 -10.30 21.90 9.40
N ALA A 104 -11.14 20.97 9.88
CA ALA A 104 -11.41 20.75 11.32
C ALA A 104 -10.38 19.89 12.09
N ARG A 105 -9.14 19.76 11.60
CA ARG A 105 -8.03 19.09 12.31
C ARG A 105 -6.77 19.95 12.36
N ARG A 106 -6.90 21.17 12.91
CA ARG A 106 -5.77 21.93 13.46
C ARG A 106 -5.93 22.05 14.97
#